data_AF-A0A0B7A497-F1
#
_entry.id   AF-A0A0B7A497-F1
#
_cell.length_a   1.000
_cell.length_b   1.000
_cell.length_c   1.000
_cell.angle_alpha   90.00
_cell.angle_beta   90.00
_cell.angle_gamma   90.00
#
_symmetry.space_group_name_H-M   'P 1'
#
loop_
_entity.id
_entity.type
_entity.pdbx_description
1 polymer ?
#
loop_
_entity_poly.entity_id
_entity_poly.type
_entity_poly.pdbx_seq_one_letter_code
_entity_poly.pdbx_strand_id
1 'polypeptide(L)'
;VTSLTTKDSNEKAAQQKKENIAEQNNEEEDEEDMHPLLLKLFEFLLDVHSAKERSVRFRVCQLVTQLLHNLGEGAKIDDELYDRIYQCMVERLRDKCPLVRVHAVLSLKRLQDPTDENCPITKAYIMLMTRDPNAEVRRIILTSIAASTFSLPSILERTRDVKDTVRRTAFTVIAEKIPLRSLSFE
;
A
#
# COMPACT_ATOMS: atom_id res chain seq x y z
N VAL A 1 21.11 -27.76 -55.88
CA VAL A 1 19.83 -28.02 -55.19
C VAL A 1 20.02 -28.36 -53.70
N THR A 2 21.24 -28.72 -53.26
CA THR A 2 21.54 -29.18 -51.89
C THR A 2 21.92 -28.10 -50.87
N SER A 3 21.95 -26.82 -51.23
CA SER A 3 22.38 -25.70 -50.38
C SER A 3 21.24 -24.85 -49.79
N LEU A 4 19.99 -25.13 -50.18
CA LEU A 4 18.80 -24.40 -49.70
C LEU A 4 18.12 -25.10 -48.51
N THR A 5 18.26 -26.41 -48.36
CA THR A 5 17.62 -27.19 -47.29
C THR A 5 18.35 -27.13 -45.95
N THR A 6 19.66 -26.86 -45.94
CA THR A 6 20.47 -26.77 -44.72
C THR A 6 20.31 -25.46 -43.96
N LYS A 7 19.92 -24.37 -44.63
CA LYS A 7 19.65 -23.07 -44.00
C LYS A 7 18.37 -23.07 -43.16
N ASP A 8 17.27 -23.58 -43.72
CA ASP A 8 15.98 -23.69 -43.02
C ASP A 8 16.04 -24.60 -41.78
N SER A 9 16.88 -25.63 -41.83
CA SER A 9 17.08 -26.57 -40.71
C SER A 9 17.78 -25.90 -39.51
N ASN A 10 18.76 -25.03 -39.78
CA ASN A 10 19.50 -24.30 -38.75
C ASN A 10 18.69 -23.14 -38.15
N GLU A 11 17.85 -22.47 -38.94
CA GLU A 11 16.96 -21.42 -38.43
C GLU A 11 15.89 -21.99 -37.50
N LYS A 12 15.29 -23.14 -37.83
CA LYS A 12 14.34 -23.82 -36.94
C LYS A 12 14.97 -24.29 -35.63
N ALA A 13 16.19 -24.84 -35.68
CA ALA A 13 16.92 -25.24 -34.48
C ALA A 13 17.29 -24.04 -33.59
N ALA A 14 17.60 -22.89 -34.18
CA ALA A 14 17.88 -21.65 -33.45
C ALA A 14 16.60 -21.04 -32.84
N GLN A 15 15.47 -21.13 -33.53
CA GLN A 15 14.17 -20.68 -33.03
C GLN A 15 13.71 -21.54 -31.83
N GLN A 16 13.83 -22.86 -31.95
CA GLN A 16 13.42 -23.81 -30.92
C GLN A 16 14.35 -23.79 -29.70
N LYS A 17 15.64 -23.46 -29.90
CA LYS A 17 16.57 -23.19 -28.81
C LYS A 17 16.25 -21.86 -28.11
N LYS A 18 15.77 -20.83 -28.84
CA LYS A 18 15.32 -19.57 -28.23
C LYS A 18 14.01 -19.73 -27.46
N GLU A 19 13.07 -20.54 -27.96
CA GLU A 19 11.83 -20.89 -27.27
C GLU A 19 12.11 -21.70 -26.00
N ASN A 20 12.98 -22.73 -26.04
CA ASN A 20 13.37 -23.48 -24.84
C ASN A 20 14.14 -22.62 -23.81
N ILE A 21 14.95 -21.64 -24.23
CA ILE A 21 15.63 -20.71 -23.31
C ILE A 21 14.64 -19.69 -22.72
N ALA A 22 13.61 -19.29 -23.48
CA ALA A 22 12.54 -18.41 -22.99
C ALA A 22 11.59 -19.14 -22.03
N GLU A 23 11.31 -20.43 -22.27
CA GLU A 23 10.52 -21.28 -21.37
C GLU A 23 11.30 -21.63 -20.09
N GLN A 24 12.61 -21.94 -20.17
CA GLN A 24 13.44 -22.18 -18.97
C GLN A 24 13.66 -20.93 -18.10
N ASN A 25 13.58 -19.73 -18.67
CA ASN A 25 13.65 -18.48 -17.91
C ASN A 25 12.31 -18.07 -17.26
N ASN A 26 11.22 -18.79 -17.53
CA ASN A 26 9.88 -18.51 -16.99
C ASN A 26 9.48 -19.46 -15.84
N GLU A 27 10.30 -20.44 -15.48
CA GLU A 27 9.97 -21.45 -14.44
C GLU A 27 10.66 -21.23 -13.08
N GLU A 28 11.42 -20.14 -12.91
CA GLU A 28 12.02 -19.76 -11.62
C GLU A 28 11.84 -18.25 -11.35
N GLU A 29 10.61 -17.74 -11.47
CA GLU A 29 10.23 -16.68 -10.53
C GLU A 29 10.03 -17.39 -9.19
N ASP A 30 11.11 -17.53 -8.41
CA ASP A 30 11.02 -17.88 -7.01
C ASP A 30 10.02 -16.91 -6.38
N GLU A 31 8.79 -17.37 -6.15
CA GLU A 31 7.92 -16.77 -5.14
C GLU A 31 8.66 -16.97 -3.82
N GLU A 32 9.59 -16.05 -3.51
CA GLU A 32 10.30 -16.05 -2.24
C GLU A 32 9.26 -15.83 -1.15
N ASP A 33 8.78 -16.95 -0.61
CA ASP A 33 7.93 -16.99 0.56
C ASP A 33 8.52 -16.10 1.65
N MET A 34 7.64 -15.36 2.34
CA MET A 34 8.07 -14.49 3.42
C MET A 34 8.87 -15.30 4.45
N HIS A 35 10.11 -14.86 4.72
CA HIS A 35 11.01 -15.56 5.63
C HIS A 35 10.31 -15.90 6.96
N PRO A 36 10.38 -17.15 7.48
CA PRO A 36 9.57 -17.59 8.63
C PRO A 36 9.69 -16.73 9.89
N LEU A 37 10.86 -16.13 10.12
CA LEU A 37 11.06 -15.18 11.22
C LEU A 37 10.18 -13.93 11.08
N LEU A 38 10.05 -13.40 9.86
CA LEU A 38 9.26 -12.21 9.60
C LEU A 38 7.76 -12.50 9.75
N LEU A 39 7.31 -13.66 9.26
CA LEU A 39 5.94 -14.12 9.45
C LEU A 39 5.61 -14.25 10.94
N LYS A 40 6.43 -14.98 11.72
CA LYS A 40 6.25 -15.11 13.17
C LYS A 40 6.28 -13.78 13.91
N LEU A 41 7.10 -12.82 13.44
CA LEU A 41 7.13 -11.49 14.01
C LEU A 41 5.82 -10.74 13.75
N PHE A 42 5.27 -10.81 12.53
CA PHE A 42 3.95 -10.24 12.26
C PHE A 42 2.88 -10.88 13.14
N GLU A 43 2.82 -12.22 13.22
CA GLU A 43 1.85 -12.93 14.05
C GLU A 43 1.89 -12.45 15.51
N PHE A 44 3.09 -12.43 16.11
CA PHE A 44 3.28 -11.94 17.48
C PHE A 44 2.80 -10.50 17.67
N LEU A 45 3.16 -9.61 16.74
CA LEU A 45 2.76 -8.20 16.82
C LEU A 45 1.24 -8.04 16.71
N LEU A 46 0.61 -8.78 15.81
CA LEU A 46 -0.84 -8.75 15.60
C LEU A 46 -1.59 -9.33 16.81
N ASP A 47 -1.07 -10.35 17.48
CA ASP A 47 -1.68 -10.91 18.70
C ASP A 47 -1.71 -9.92 19.86
N VAL A 48 -0.71 -9.03 19.96
CA VAL A 48 -0.57 -8.08 21.08
C VAL A 48 -1.01 -6.65 20.74
N HIS A 49 -1.60 -6.43 19.56
CA HIS A 49 -2.00 -5.10 19.07
C HIS A 49 -3.03 -4.38 19.96
N SER A 50 -3.80 -5.11 20.77
CA SER A 50 -4.87 -4.61 21.64
C SER A 50 -4.47 -4.52 23.11
N ALA A 51 -3.17 -4.61 23.42
CA ALA A 51 -2.65 -4.50 24.77
C ALA A 51 -3.16 -3.25 25.51
N LYS A 52 -3.46 -3.39 26.81
CA LYS A 52 -3.95 -2.28 27.64
C LYS A 52 -3.01 -1.07 27.64
N GLU A 53 -1.70 -1.34 27.57
CA GLU A 53 -0.68 -0.33 27.67
C GLU A 53 -0.50 0.44 26.35
N ARG A 54 -0.56 1.78 26.43
CA ARG A 54 -0.48 2.66 25.25
C ARG A 54 0.84 2.48 24.49
N SER A 55 1.96 2.34 25.21
CA SER A 55 3.29 2.21 24.60
C SER A 55 3.41 0.93 23.78
N VAL A 56 2.82 -0.18 24.24
CA VAL A 56 2.80 -1.46 23.51
C VAL A 56 2.03 -1.29 22.20
N ARG A 57 0.80 -0.77 22.25
CA ARG A 57 -0.01 -0.55 21.03
C ARG A 57 0.69 0.36 20.02
N PHE A 58 1.34 1.42 20.50
CA PHE A 58 2.14 2.30 19.65
C PHE A 58 3.31 1.56 18.99
N ARG A 59 4.10 0.79 19.75
CA ARG A 59 5.23 0.04 19.22
C ARG A 59 4.81 -1.06 18.25
N VAL A 60 3.69 -1.73 18.52
CA VAL A 60 3.12 -2.72 17.59
C VAL A 60 2.80 -2.07 16.26
N CYS A 61 1.98 -1.01 16.26
CA CYS A 61 1.60 -0.35 15.00
C CYS A 61 2.84 0.21 14.27
N GLN A 62 3.79 0.81 15.00
CA GLN A 62 5.03 1.33 14.43
C GLN A 62 5.87 0.23 13.77
N LEU A 63 6.04 -0.92 14.44
CA LEU A 63 6.81 -2.04 13.89
C LEU A 63 6.11 -2.63 12.67
N VAL A 64 4.79 -2.86 12.72
CA VAL A 64 4.02 -3.33 11.57
C VAL A 64 4.17 -2.38 10.39
N THR A 65 4.06 -1.05 10.61
CA THR A 65 4.30 -0.06 9.55
C THR A 65 5.69 -0.22 8.94
N GLN A 66 6.72 -0.34 9.78
CA GLN A 66 8.10 -0.40 9.30
C GLN A 66 8.41 -1.70 8.55
N LEU A 67 7.87 -2.82 9.02
CA LEU A 67 8.01 -4.11 8.34
C LEU A 67 7.34 -4.07 6.97
N LEU A 68 6.10 -3.54 6.88
CA LEU A 68 5.39 -3.38 5.61
C LEU A 68 6.11 -2.43 4.64
N HIS A 69 6.72 -1.36 5.16
CA HIS A 69 7.50 -0.42 4.34
C HIS A 69 8.76 -1.09 3.78
N ASN A 70 9.47 -1.85 4.60
CA ASN A 70 10.74 -2.48 4.24
C ASN A 70 10.57 -3.72 3.34
N LEU A 71 9.37 -4.31 3.25
CA LEU A 71 9.07 -5.38 2.29
C LEU A 71 9.18 -4.93 0.82
N GLY A 72 9.14 -3.63 0.53
CA GLY A 72 9.13 -3.11 -0.83
C GLY A 72 7.72 -3.05 -1.44
N GLU A 73 7.59 -2.29 -2.53
CA GLU A 73 6.29 -2.00 -3.15
C GLU A 73 5.70 -3.19 -3.91
N GLY A 74 6.55 -4.05 -4.47
CA GLY A 74 6.15 -5.23 -5.24
C GLY A 74 5.99 -6.52 -4.43
N ALA A 75 6.23 -6.48 -3.11
CA ALA A 75 6.12 -7.69 -2.30
C ALA A 75 4.66 -8.19 -2.24
N LYS A 76 4.48 -9.49 -2.45
CA LYS A 76 3.20 -10.17 -2.19
C LYS A 76 3.06 -10.41 -0.68
N ILE A 77 1.85 -10.25 -0.16
CA ILE A 77 1.50 -10.61 1.21
C ILE A 77 0.44 -11.69 1.07
N ASP A 78 0.64 -12.81 1.76
CA ASP A 78 -0.35 -13.87 1.81
C ASP A 78 -1.71 -13.36 2.32
N ASP A 79 -2.80 -13.89 1.77
CA ASP A 79 -4.16 -13.42 2.04
C ASP A 79 -4.54 -13.50 3.52
N GLU A 80 -4.11 -14.55 4.24
CA GLU A 80 -4.39 -14.69 5.67
C GLU A 80 -3.68 -13.61 6.48
N LEU A 81 -2.39 -13.37 6.18
CA LEU A 81 -1.63 -12.32 6.83
C LEU A 81 -2.20 -10.92 6.49
N TYR A 82 -2.58 -10.70 5.24
CA TYR A 82 -3.22 -9.48 4.77
C TYR A 82 -4.48 -9.18 5.59
N ASP A 83 -5.40 -10.15 5.71
CA ASP A 83 -6.65 -9.99 6.43
C ASP A 83 -6.41 -9.68 7.91
N ARG A 84 -5.45 -10.38 8.54
CA ARG A 84 -5.09 -10.12 9.94
C ARG A 84 -4.55 -8.70 10.14
N ILE A 85 -3.65 -8.23 9.26
CA ILE A 85 -3.12 -6.86 9.31
C ILE A 85 -4.26 -5.85 9.12
N TYR A 86 -5.11 -6.07 8.13
CA TYR A 86 -6.26 -5.21 7.84
C TYR A 86 -7.15 -5.06 9.07
N GLN A 87 -7.65 -6.17 9.65
CA GLN A 87 -8.55 -6.14 10.80
C GLN A 87 -7.90 -5.43 12.00
N CYS A 88 -6.65 -5.80 12.31
CA CYS A 88 -5.93 -5.21 13.43
C CYS A 88 -5.74 -3.70 13.27
N MET A 89 -5.33 -3.24 12.09
CA MET A 89 -5.03 -1.82 11.88
C MET A 89 -6.29 -0.97 11.72
N VAL A 90 -7.37 -1.51 11.13
CA VAL A 90 -8.68 -0.83 11.08
C VAL A 90 -9.24 -0.58 12.48
N GLU A 91 -9.05 -1.52 13.41
CA GLU A 91 -9.41 -1.30 14.81
C GLU A 91 -8.55 -0.18 15.43
N ARG A 92 -7.25 -0.16 15.12
CA ARG A 92 -6.29 0.84 15.61
C ARG A 92 -6.48 2.23 14.99
N LEU A 93 -7.20 2.38 13.88
CA LEU A 93 -7.64 3.69 13.38
C LEU A 93 -8.53 4.44 14.38
N ARG A 94 -9.18 3.73 15.33
CA ARG A 94 -10.05 4.32 16.37
C ARG A 94 -9.36 4.43 17.73
N ASP A 95 -8.03 4.29 17.79
CA ASP A 95 -7.29 4.37 19.04
C ASP A 95 -7.46 5.73 19.75
N LYS A 96 -7.47 5.71 21.09
CA LYS A 96 -7.46 6.93 21.90
C LYS A 96 -6.17 7.75 21.71
N CYS A 97 -5.06 7.09 21.40
CA CYS A 97 -3.77 7.73 21.19
C CYS A 97 -3.59 8.12 19.71
N PRO A 98 -3.39 9.42 19.39
CA PRO A 98 -3.18 9.86 18.01
C PRO A 98 -1.98 9.20 17.33
N LEU A 99 -0.88 8.94 18.05
CA LEU A 99 0.30 8.30 17.48
C LEU A 99 0.04 6.86 17.04
N VAL A 100 -0.84 6.13 17.74
CA VAL A 100 -1.26 4.79 17.32
C VAL A 100 -2.06 4.89 16.02
N ARG A 101 -3.00 5.84 15.93
CA ARG A 101 -3.78 6.08 14.71
C ARG A 101 -2.90 6.48 13.53
N VAL A 102 -1.88 7.32 13.73
CA VAL A 102 -0.89 7.67 12.70
C VAL A 102 -0.25 6.43 12.11
N HIS A 103 0.25 5.51 12.94
CA HIS A 103 0.87 4.28 12.44
C HIS A 103 -0.13 3.32 11.83
N ALA A 104 -1.36 3.23 12.35
CA ALA A 104 -2.42 2.46 11.71
C ALA A 104 -2.70 2.95 10.27
N VAL A 105 -2.76 4.26 10.06
CA VAL A 105 -2.89 4.87 8.72
C VAL A 105 -1.67 4.59 7.84
N LEU A 106 -0.46 4.60 8.38
CA LEU A 106 0.73 4.29 7.58
C LEU A 106 0.77 2.81 7.18
N SER A 107 0.42 1.90 8.09
CA SER A 107 0.36 0.46 7.81
C SER A 107 -0.67 0.11 6.74
N LEU A 108 -1.86 0.71 6.80
CA LEU A 108 -2.94 0.44 5.84
C LEU A 108 -2.71 1.09 4.47
N LYS A 109 -1.68 1.94 4.31
CA LYS A 109 -1.39 2.64 3.04
C LYS A 109 -1.30 1.68 1.86
N ARG A 110 -0.56 0.57 2.01
CA ARG A 110 -0.30 -0.42 0.95
C ARG A 110 -1.44 -1.40 0.71
N LEU A 111 -2.46 -1.38 1.58
CA LEU A 111 -3.63 -2.28 1.52
C LEU A 111 -4.85 -1.59 0.87
N GLN A 112 -4.73 -0.33 0.45
CA GLN A 112 -5.80 0.35 -0.27
C GLN A 112 -5.95 -0.23 -1.67
N ASP A 113 -7.20 -0.42 -2.11
CA ASP A 113 -7.53 -0.65 -3.51
C ASP A 113 -8.03 0.67 -4.12
N PRO A 114 -7.22 1.35 -4.96
CA PRO A 114 -7.64 2.59 -5.63
C PRO A 114 -8.64 2.38 -6.77
N THR A 115 -8.80 1.14 -7.25
CA THR A 115 -9.71 0.80 -8.34
C THR A 115 -11.12 0.50 -7.83
N ASP A 116 -11.25 0.06 -6.58
CA ASP A 116 -12.52 -0.13 -5.90
C ASP A 116 -13.01 1.17 -5.23
N GLU A 117 -14.03 1.80 -5.81
CA GLU A 117 -14.72 2.96 -5.20
C GLU A 117 -15.34 2.63 -3.83
N ASN A 118 -15.57 1.34 -3.55
CA ASN A 118 -16.10 0.88 -2.28
C ASN A 118 -15.04 0.46 -1.27
N CYS A 119 -13.75 0.64 -1.57
CA CYS A 119 -12.64 0.23 -0.72
C CYS A 119 -12.84 0.73 0.72
N PRO A 120 -12.93 -0.17 1.72
CA PRO A 120 -13.25 0.19 3.09
C PRO A 120 -12.16 1.06 3.73
N ILE A 121 -10.90 0.88 3.33
CA ILE A 121 -9.77 1.69 3.83
C ILE A 121 -9.89 3.12 3.33
N THR A 122 -10.14 3.32 2.03
CA THR A 122 -10.32 4.65 1.44
C THR A 122 -11.48 5.40 2.10
N LYS A 123 -12.62 4.73 2.32
CA LYS A 123 -13.77 5.30 3.05
C LYS A 123 -13.43 5.67 4.49
N ALA A 124 -12.69 4.81 5.20
CA ALA A 124 -12.22 5.10 6.56
C ALA A 124 -11.29 6.32 6.60
N TYR A 125 -10.38 6.43 5.61
CA TYR A 125 -9.47 7.57 5.48
C TYR A 125 -10.21 8.87 5.22
N ILE A 126 -11.16 8.89 4.29
CA ILE A 126 -12.00 10.07 4.02
C ILE A 126 -12.72 10.51 5.30
N MET A 127 -13.33 9.57 6.03
CA MET A 127 -14.02 9.89 7.27
C MET A 127 -13.08 10.51 8.33
N LEU A 128 -11.91 9.90 8.55
CA LEU A 128 -10.94 10.37 9.53
C LEU A 128 -10.24 11.66 9.11
N MET A 129 -9.98 11.86 7.82
CA MET A 129 -9.44 13.10 7.28
C MET A 129 -10.34 14.29 7.59
N THR A 130 -11.65 14.09 7.68
CA THR A 130 -12.61 15.15 8.02
C THR A 130 -12.85 15.25 9.53
N ARG A 131 -12.88 14.13 10.25
CA ARG A 131 -13.38 14.07 11.64
C ARG A 131 -12.31 13.91 12.72
N ASP A 132 -11.08 13.52 12.37
CA ASP A 132 -10.06 13.29 13.39
C ASP A 132 -9.66 14.61 14.07
N PRO A 133 -9.73 14.69 15.42
CA PRO A 133 -9.41 15.93 16.13
C PRO A 133 -7.93 16.30 16.01
N ASN A 134 -7.04 15.32 15.82
CA ASN A 134 -5.62 15.53 15.77
C ASN A 134 -5.14 15.82 14.34
N ALA A 135 -4.47 16.97 14.18
CA ALA A 135 -4.02 17.45 12.87
C ALA A 135 -2.94 16.58 12.24
N GLU A 136 -2.09 15.93 13.04
CA GLU A 136 -1.08 15.01 12.54
C GLU A 136 -1.72 13.80 11.88
N VAL A 137 -2.77 13.25 12.49
CA VAL A 137 -3.52 12.14 11.90
C VAL A 137 -4.10 12.55 10.55
N ARG A 138 -4.80 13.71 10.48
CA ARG A 138 -5.35 14.23 9.21
C ARG A 138 -4.27 14.43 8.15
N ARG A 139 -3.11 14.98 8.53
CA ARG A 139 -1.98 15.19 7.62
C ARG A 139 -1.42 13.88 7.09
N ILE A 140 -1.22 12.89 7.94
CA ILE A 140 -0.70 11.59 7.54
C ILE A 140 -1.69 10.88 6.62
N ILE A 141 -3.00 10.99 6.86
CA ILE A 141 -4.01 10.45 5.94
C ILE A 141 -3.90 11.09 4.56
N LEU A 142 -3.72 12.42 4.45
CA LEU A 142 -3.51 13.09 3.15
C LEU A 142 -2.33 12.50 2.38
N THR A 143 -1.21 12.23 3.07
CA THR A 143 -0.03 11.65 2.42
C THR A 143 -0.19 10.15 2.11
N SER A 144 -1.10 9.45 2.80
CA SER A 144 -1.31 8.01 2.66
C SER A 144 -2.45 7.64 1.71
N ILE A 145 -3.48 8.47 1.57
CA ILE A 145 -4.64 8.15 0.75
C ILE A 145 -4.26 7.97 -0.72
N ALA A 146 -4.84 6.96 -1.35
CA ALA A 146 -4.72 6.78 -2.79
C ALA A 146 -5.56 7.83 -3.53
N ALA A 147 -4.95 8.50 -4.52
CA ALA A 147 -5.64 9.52 -5.31
C ALA A 147 -6.54 8.85 -6.34
N SER A 148 -7.84 9.15 -6.29
CA SER A 148 -8.85 8.68 -7.24
C SER A 148 -9.93 9.74 -7.40
N THR A 149 -10.83 9.58 -8.36
CA THR A 149 -12.03 10.43 -8.53
C THR A 149 -12.84 10.50 -7.24
N PHE A 150 -12.90 9.41 -6.47
CA PHE A 150 -13.63 9.32 -5.21
C PHE A 150 -12.94 10.06 -4.05
N SER A 151 -11.61 9.98 -3.92
CA SER A 151 -10.89 10.63 -2.82
C SER A 151 -10.58 12.10 -3.08
N LEU A 152 -10.54 12.52 -4.35
CA LEU A 152 -10.17 13.87 -4.78
C LEU A 152 -10.97 15.00 -4.09
N PRO A 153 -12.32 14.95 -4.00
CA PRO A 153 -13.07 16.01 -3.31
C PRO A 153 -12.64 16.20 -1.86
N SER A 154 -12.40 15.10 -1.15
CA SER A 154 -11.97 15.12 0.25
C SER A 154 -10.56 15.69 0.42
N ILE A 155 -9.66 15.40 -0.51
CA ILE A 155 -8.31 15.98 -0.56
C ILE A 155 -8.38 17.49 -0.79
N LEU A 156 -9.19 17.94 -1.76
CA LEU A 156 -9.36 19.36 -2.07
C LEU A 156 -9.93 20.14 -0.89
N GLU A 157 -10.89 19.59 -0.15
CA GLU A 157 -11.42 20.23 1.06
C GLU A 157 -10.34 20.51 2.12
N ARG A 158 -9.28 19.69 2.20
CA ARG A 158 -8.19 19.90 3.16
C ARG A 158 -7.29 21.10 2.84
N THR A 159 -7.40 21.69 1.64
CA THR A 159 -6.80 23.01 1.37
C THR A 159 -7.36 24.10 2.29
N ARG A 160 -8.50 23.87 2.94
CA ARG A 160 -9.16 24.75 3.90
C ARG A 160 -9.18 24.20 5.34
N ASP A 161 -8.31 23.24 5.67
CA ASP A 161 -8.21 22.72 7.04
C ASP A 161 -7.86 23.83 8.05
N VAL A 162 -8.33 23.71 9.29
CA VAL A 162 -8.05 24.67 10.37
C VAL A 162 -6.55 24.80 10.66
N LYS A 163 -5.76 23.74 10.48
CA LYS A 163 -4.30 23.75 10.69
C LYS A 163 -3.56 24.02 9.38
N ASP A 164 -2.62 24.95 9.45
CA ASP A 164 -1.78 25.36 8.31
C ASP A 164 -0.91 24.22 7.77
N THR A 165 -0.36 23.37 8.64
CA THR A 165 0.44 22.21 8.24
C THR A 165 -0.35 21.24 7.37
N VAL A 166 -1.63 21.02 7.68
CA VAL A 166 -2.53 20.18 6.88
C VAL A 166 -2.82 20.83 5.53
N ARG A 167 -3.09 22.14 5.50
CA ARG A 167 -3.29 22.88 4.24
C ARG A 167 -2.07 22.80 3.33
N ARG A 168 -0.86 23.02 3.86
CA ARG A 168 0.40 22.90 3.11
C ARG A 168 0.55 21.51 2.50
N THR A 169 0.34 20.47 3.30
CA THR A 169 0.39 19.09 2.80
C THR A 169 -0.66 18.81 1.75
N ALA A 170 -1.89 19.35 1.86
CA ALA A 170 -2.90 19.19 0.83
C ALA A 170 -2.43 19.73 -0.51
N PHE A 171 -1.84 20.93 -0.55
CA PHE A 171 -1.27 21.50 -1.78
C PHE A 171 -0.12 20.65 -2.33
N THR A 172 0.79 20.16 -1.48
CA THR A 172 1.86 19.24 -1.88
C THR A 172 1.30 17.97 -2.51
N VAL A 173 0.32 17.34 -1.87
CA VAL A 173 -0.33 16.11 -2.38
C VAL A 173 -1.04 16.36 -3.71
N ILE A 174 -1.73 17.49 -3.86
CA ILE A 174 -2.37 17.86 -5.13
C ILE A 174 -1.31 18.00 -6.24
N ALA A 175 -0.21 18.71 -5.95
CA ALA A 175 0.86 18.91 -6.93
C ALA A 175 1.57 17.60 -7.32
N GLU A 176 1.77 16.68 -6.38
CA GLU A 176 2.54 15.46 -6.60
C GLU A 176 1.72 14.28 -7.12
N LYS A 177 0.45 14.15 -6.71
CA LYS A 177 -0.35 12.93 -6.95
C LYS A 177 -1.54 13.12 -7.87
N ILE A 178 -1.98 14.35 -8.14
CA ILE A 178 -3.21 14.60 -8.89
C ILE A 178 -2.85 15.22 -10.25
N PRO A 179 -3.10 14.51 -11.37
CA PRO A 179 -2.92 15.08 -12.69
C PRO A 179 -3.83 16.30 -12.89
N LEU A 180 -3.31 17.38 -13.50
CA LEU A 180 -4.07 18.61 -13.74
C LEU A 180 -5.38 18.38 -14.51
N ARG A 181 -5.41 17.38 -15.40
CA ARG A 181 -6.61 17.01 -16.17
C ARG A 181 -7.76 16.49 -15.30
N SER A 182 -7.44 15.95 -14.12
CA SER A 182 -8.44 15.47 -13.15
C SER A 182 -9.09 16.62 -12.38
N LEU A 183 -8.56 17.85 -12.49
CA LEU A 183 -9.13 19.06 -11.90
C LEU A 183 -10.00 19.77 -12.94
N SER A 184 -11.07 19.13 -13.38
CA SER A 184 -12.08 19.76 -14.23
C SER A 184 -13.05 20.58 -13.37
N PHE A 185 -13.34 21.79 -13.81
CA PHE A 185 -14.45 22.58 -13.27
C PHE A 185 -15.69 22.26 -14.12
N GLU A 186 -16.71 21.68 -13.51
CA GLU A 186 -18.08 21.68 -14.04
C GLU A 186 -18.84 22.91 -13.53
#